data_AF-A0A973DNU7-F1
#
_entry.id   AF-A0A973DNU7-F1
#
_cell.length_a   1.000
_cell.length_b   1.000
_cell.length_c   1.000
_cell.angle_alpha   90.00
_cell.angle_beta   90.00
_cell.angle_gamma   90.00
#
_symmetry.space_group_name_H-M   'P 1'
#
loop_
_entity.id
_entity.type
_entity.pdbx_description
1 polymer ?
#
loop_
_entity_poly.entity_id
_entity_poly.type
_entity_poly.pdbx_seq_one_letter_code
_entity_poly.pdbx_strand_id
1 'polypeptide(L)'
;MKYLQIFAGESARQQIAQHGFSQQLFSTMLGASGGPKWFSLYGLDRYMFGEFFADRQTPLDLVGSSAGSYRFAALSQDDPLAAIERLASFYSHVTYSKTTSAKEISLTADEVLDFVL
;
A
#
# COMPACT_ATOMS: atom_id res chain seq x y z
N MET A 1 -18.97 -2.49 -14.85
CA MET A 1 -17.83 -2.78 -13.94
C MET A 1 -18.37 -2.93 -12.53
N LYS A 2 -18.29 -4.12 -11.92
CA LYS A 2 -18.86 -4.41 -10.59
C LYS A 2 -17.83 -4.29 -9.45
N TYR A 3 -16.54 -4.38 -9.75
CA TYR A 3 -15.48 -4.56 -8.76
C TYR A 3 -14.42 -3.45 -8.72
N LEU A 4 -14.30 -2.66 -9.79
CA LEU A 4 -13.38 -1.52 -9.87
C LEU A 4 -14.12 -0.33 -10.47
N GLN A 5 -14.06 0.81 -9.78
CA GLN A 5 -14.57 2.08 -10.27
C GLN A 5 -13.40 3.06 -10.34
N ILE A 6 -13.19 3.65 -11.51
CA ILE A 6 -12.15 4.65 -11.73
C ILE A 6 -12.83 6.00 -11.83
N PHE A 7 -12.47 6.91 -10.92
CA PHE A 7 -12.94 8.28 -10.93
C PHE A 7 -11.79 9.18 -11.41
N ALA A 8 -12.06 9.97 -12.44
CA ALA A 8 -11.06 10.85 -13.05
C ALA A 8 -11.71 12.19 -13.41
N GLY A 9 -11.04 13.28 -13.05
CA GLY A 9 -11.41 14.63 -13.49
C GLY A 9 -11.20 14.82 -14.99
N GLU A 10 -11.66 15.94 -15.53
CA GLU A 10 -11.62 16.22 -16.98
C GLU A 10 -10.22 16.04 -17.57
N SER A 11 -9.22 16.68 -16.99
CA SER A 11 -7.82 16.61 -17.47
C SER A 11 -7.28 15.18 -17.43
N ALA A 12 -7.52 14.45 -16.34
CA ALA A 12 -7.07 13.06 -16.21
C ALA A 12 -7.75 12.13 -17.24
N ARG A 13 -9.05 12.33 -17.51
CA ARG A 13 -9.77 11.57 -18.55
C ARG A 13 -9.19 11.82 -19.94
N GLN A 14 -8.88 13.08 -20.27
CA GLN A 14 -8.27 13.42 -21.56
C GLN A 14 -6.89 12.76 -21.71
N GLN A 15 -6.05 12.83 -20.67
CA GLN A 15 -4.73 12.20 -20.66
C GLN A 15 -4.81 10.68 -20.83
N ILE A 16 -5.70 10.01 -20.09
CA ILE A 16 -5.91 8.55 -20.18
C ILE A 16 -6.45 8.17 -21.57
N ALA A 17 -7.34 8.96 -22.17
CA ALA A 17 -7.87 8.70 -23.50
C ALA A 17 -6.79 8.84 -24.60
N GLN A 18 -5.86 9.78 -24.43
CA GLN A 18 -4.78 10.04 -25.39
C GLN A 18 -3.61 9.06 -25.25
N HIS A 19 -3.22 8.72 -24.02
CA HIS A 19 -1.99 7.96 -23.72
C HIS A 19 -2.25 6.53 -23.25
N GLY A 20 -3.52 6.13 -23.11
CA GLY A 20 -3.90 4.89 -22.44
C GLY A 20 -3.72 4.97 -20.93
N PHE A 21 -4.03 3.88 -20.23
CA PHE A 21 -3.83 3.79 -18.78
C PHE A 21 -2.41 3.30 -18.47
N SER A 22 -1.44 4.22 -18.57
CA SER A 22 -0.01 3.90 -18.41
C SER A 22 0.53 4.40 -17.07
N GLN A 23 1.53 3.71 -16.53
CA GLN A 23 2.16 4.05 -15.26
C GLN A 23 2.79 5.45 -15.24
N GLN A 24 3.21 5.98 -16.39
CA GLN A 24 3.81 7.31 -16.54
C GLN A 24 2.83 8.44 -16.24
N LEU A 25 1.52 8.18 -16.28
CA LEU A 25 0.50 9.17 -15.91
C LEU A 25 0.39 9.40 -14.40
N PHE A 26 1.06 8.57 -13.58
CA PHE A 26 0.99 8.62 -12.14
C PHE A 26 2.36 8.96 -11.57
N SER A 27 2.43 10.04 -10.79
CA SER A 27 3.62 10.45 -10.02
C SER A 27 3.48 10.19 -8.54
N THR A 28 2.25 10.00 -8.05
CA THR A 28 1.95 9.89 -6.61
C THR A 28 0.85 8.88 -6.37
N MET A 29 1.00 8.07 -5.33
CA MET A 29 -0.04 7.18 -4.81
C MET A 29 -0.36 7.57 -3.36
N LEU A 30 -1.65 7.62 -3.03
CA LEU A 30 -2.13 8.01 -1.71
C LEU A 30 -2.69 6.79 -0.95
N GLY A 31 -2.16 6.56 0.24
CA GLY A 31 -2.47 5.41 1.09
C GLY A 31 -3.31 5.83 2.28
N ALA A 32 -4.61 5.58 2.21
CA ALA A 32 -5.51 5.86 3.33
C ALA A 32 -5.18 4.98 4.55
N SER A 33 -5.52 5.50 5.74
CA SER A 33 -5.60 4.70 6.97
C SER A 33 -6.71 3.65 6.85
N GLY A 34 -6.87 2.79 7.86
CA GLY A 34 -7.97 1.82 7.88
C GLY A 34 -7.80 0.63 8.81
N GLY A 35 -6.71 0.57 9.58
CA GLY A 35 -6.38 -0.62 10.37
C GLY A 35 -6.39 -1.87 9.48
N PRO A 36 -6.93 -3.03 9.92
CA PRO A 36 -6.92 -4.27 9.12
C PRO A 36 -7.77 -4.20 7.84
N LYS A 37 -8.55 -3.14 7.59
CA LYS A 37 -9.34 -3.01 6.35
C LYS A 37 -8.48 -2.98 5.09
N TRP A 38 -7.18 -2.66 5.23
CA TRP A 38 -6.27 -2.66 4.10
C TRP A 38 -6.07 -4.05 3.47
N PHE A 39 -6.39 -5.15 4.18
CA PHE A 39 -6.34 -6.49 3.59
C PHE A 39 -7.21 -6.63 2.34
N SER A 40 -8.30 -5.87 2.22
CA SER A 40 -9.10 -5.79 0.99
C SER A 40 -8.34 -5.20 -0.20
N LEU A 41 -7.28 -4.44 0.06
CA LEU A 41 -6.39 -3.84 -0.93
C LEU A 41 -5.13 -4.68 -1.17
N TYR A 42 -4.85 -5.72 -0.38
CA TYR A 42 -3.63 -6.52 -0.48
C TYR A 42 -3.39 -7.08 -1.90
N GLY A 43 -4.43 -7.66 -2.52
CA GLY A 43 -4.34 -8.15 -3.89
C GLY A 43 -4.10 -7.05 -4.91
N LEU A 44 -4.70 -5.87 -4.69
CA LEU A 44 -4.47 -4.70 -5.54
C LEU A 44 -3.04 -4.17 -5.38
N ASP A 45 -2.52 -4.07 -4.16
CA ASP A 45 -1.14 -3.64 -3.90
C ASP A 45 -0.13 -4.57 -4.60
N ARG A 46 -0.33 -5.89 -4.52
CA ARG A 46 0.49 -6.87 -5.24
C ARG A 46 0.45 -6.67 -6.74
N TYR A 47 -0.74 -6.47 -7.32
CA TYR A 47 -0.86 -6.20 -8.76
C TYR A 47 -0.18 -4.87 -9.14
N MET A 48 -0.40 -3.81 -8.36
CA MET A 48 0.13 -2.48 -8.68
C MET A 48 1.65 -2.47 -8.68
N PHE A 49 2.30 -3.12 -7.71
CA PHE A 49 3.77 -3.11 -7.58
C PHE A 49 4.47 -4.31 -8.22
N GLY A 50 3.75 -5.41 -8.46
CA GLY A 50 4.28 -6.60 -9.13
C GLY A 50 4.09 -6.61 -10.64
N GLU A 51 3.09 -5.87 -11.16
CA GLU A 51 2.78 -5.83 -12.60
C GLU A 51 2.72 -4.40 -13.12
N PHE A 52 1.82 -3.56 -12.60
CA PHE A 52 1.55 -2.25 -13.20
C PHE A 52 2.75 -1.27 -13.16
N PHE A 53 3.47 -1.25 -12.03
CA PHE A 53 4.66 -0.43 -11.82
C PHE A 53 5.97 -1.24 -11.94
N ALA A 54 5.94 -2.50 -12.37
CA ALA A 54 7.11 -3.37 -12.39
C ALA A 54 8.27 -2.81 -13.25
N ASP A 55 7.93 -2.18 -14.38
CA ASP A 55 8.93 -1.62 -15.31
C ASP A 55 9.23 -0.13 -15.04
N ARG A 56 8.77 0.44 -13.92
CA ARG A 56 8.92 1.87 -13.64
C ARG A 56 10.39 2.24 -13.45
N GLN A 57 10.84 3.29 -14.14
CA GLN A 57 12.21 3.83 -14.01
C GLN A 57 12.26 5.24 -13.39
N THR A 58 11.10 5.84 -13.14
CA THR A 58 10.98 7.17 -12.52
C THR A 58 10.49 7.04 -11.08
N PRO A 59 10.81 7.97 -10.18
CA PRO A 59 10.26 7.95 -8.82
C PRO A 59 8.72 7.95 -8.79
N LEU A 60 8.14 7.22 -7.85
CA LEU A 60 6.71 7.24 -7.51
C LEU A 60 6.59 7.68 -6.04
N ASP A 61 5.99 8.83 -5.79
CA ASP A 61 5.81 9.33 -4.43
C ASP A 61 4.71 8.54 -3.72
N LEU A 62 5.06 7.86 -2.62
CA LEU A 62 4.11 7.12 -1.81
C LEU A 62 3.80 7.89 -0.53
N VAL A 63 2.59 8.44 -0.43
CA VAL A 63 2.16 9.22 0.74
C VAL A 63 1.07 8.44 1.48
N GLY A 64 1.42 7.89 2.63
CA GLY A 64 0.54 7.06 3.44
C GLY A 64 0.21 7.67 4.80
N SER A 65 -0.95 7.33 5.35
CA SER A 65 -1.36 7.59 6.74
C SER A 65 -1.60 6.28 7.49
N SER A 66 -1.00 6.10 8.68
CA SER A 66 -1.21 4.94 9.55
C SER A 66 -0.97 3.62 8.79
N ALA A 67 -1.96 2.73 8.67
CA ALA A 67 -1.84 1.48 7.89
C ALA A 67 -1.38 1.72 6.44
N GLY A 68 -1.76 2.86 5.83
CA GLY A 68 -1.24 3.27 4.53
C GLY A 68 0.26 3.54 4.53
N SER A 69 0.80 4.12 5.61
CA SER A 69 2.24 4.35 5.78
C SER A 69 3.01 3.03 5.86
N TYR A 70 2.54 2.06 6.65
CA TYR A 70 3.18 0.73 6.75
C TYR A 70 3.20 0.00 5.40
N ARG A 71 2.06 0.01 4.68
CA ARG A 71 1.97 -0.60 3.34
C ARG A 71 2.97 0.03 2.39
N PHE A 72 3.01 1.35 2.35
CA PHE A 72 3.87 2.06 1.41
C PHE A 72 5.34 1.97 1.78
N ALA A 73 5.68 1.91 3.06
CA ALA A 73 7.04 1.60 3.49
C ALA A 73 7.47 0.19 3.04
N ALA A 74 6.60 -0.83 3.17
CA ALA A 74 6.87 -2.17 2.64
C ALA A 74 7.02 -2.16 1.11
N LEU A 75 6.12 -1.51 0.39
CA LEU A 75 6.10 -1.45 -1.09
C LEU A 75 7.21 -0.57 -1.68
N SER A 76 7.98 0.14 -0.86
CA SER A 76 9.14 0.94 -1.29
C SER A 76 10.46 0.17 -1.25
N GLN A 77 10.44 -1.10 -0.82
CA GLN A 77 11.63 -1.95 -0.77
C GLN A 77 11.96 -2.56 -2.12
N ASP A 78 13.19 -3.09 -2.25
CA ASP A 78 13.69 -3.72 -3.48
C ASP A 78 12.82 -4.90 -3.96
N ASP A 79 12.26 -5.67 -3.02
CA ASP A 79 11.26 -6.71 -3.31
C ASP A 79 9.91 -6.36 -2.65
N PRO A 80 9.08 -5.55 -3.34
CA PRO A 80 7.83 -5.05 -2.76
C PRO A 80 6.81 -6.17 -2.50
N LEU A 81 6.86 -7.26 -3.28
CA LEU A 81 5.95 -8.39 -3.13
C LEU A 81 6.29 -9.21 -1.89
N ALA A 82 7.57 -9.51 -1.66
CA ALA A 82 7.99 -10.17 -0.43
C ALA A 82 7.73 -9.27 0.79
N ALA A 83 7.98 -7.97 0.68
CA ALA A 83 7.78 -7.02 1.78
C ALA A 83 6.30 -6.89 2.20
N ILE A 84 5.38 -6.71 1.25
CA ILE A 84 3.95 -6.61 1.57
C ILE A 84 3.41 -7.95 2.11
N GLU A 85 3.97 -9.08 1.70
CA GLU A 85 3.64 -10.40 2.24
C GLU A 85 4.11 -10.58 3.68
N ARG A 86 5.34 -10.14 4.02
CA ARG A 86 5.81 -10.09 5.41
C ARG A 86 4.90 -9.22 6.29
N LEU A 87 4.54 -8.03 5.81
CA LEU A 87 3.61 -7.15 6.51
C LEU A 87 2.24 -7.81 6.72
N ALA A 88 1.65 -8.41 5.67
CA ALA A 88 0.38 -9.10 5.76
C ALA A 88 0.42 -10.27 6.76
N SER A 89 1.49 -11.06 6.71
CA SER A 89 1.72 -12.17 7.63
C SER A 89 1.79 -11.65 9.07
N PHE A 90 2.65 -10.68 9.38
CA PHE A 90 2.77 -10.15 10.73
C PHE A 90 1.42 -9.57 11.22
N TYR A 91 0.81 -8.69 10.42
CA TYR A 91 -0.41 -7.96 10.79
C TYR A 91 -1.60 -8.90 11.06
N SER A 92 -1.66 -10.05 10.37
CA SER A 92 -2.73 -11.06 10.58
C SER A 92 -2.55 -11.90 11.86
N HIS A 93 -1.34 -11.94 12.42
CA HIS A 93 -1.03 -12.68 13.64
C HIS A 93 -0.91 -11.79 14.89
N VAL A 94 -0.99 -10.47 14.75
CA VAL A 94 -0.99 -9.55 15.90
C VAL A 94 -2.19 -9.85 16.80
N THR A 95 -1.91 -10.23 18.04
CA THR A 95 -2.90 -10.36 19.11
C THR A 95 -2.45 -9.56 20.30
N TYR A 96 -3.36 -8.76 20.86
CA TYR A 96 -3.08 -8.00 22.07
C TYR A 96 -3.57 -8.74 23.32
N SER A 97 -2.93 -8.46 24.46
CA SER A 97 -3.37 -8.90 25.77
C SER A 97 -4.77 -8.36 26.09
N LYS A 98 -5.54 -9.07 26.94
CA LYS A 98 -6.91 -8.64 27.31
C LYS A 98 -6.96 -7.25 27.96
N THR A 99 -5.87 -6.82 28.58
CA THR A 99 -5.71 -5.51 29.22
C THR A 99 -4.66 -4.70 28.46
N THR A 100 -4.86 -4.58 27.13
CA THR A 100 -3.92 -3.89 26.24
C THR A 100 -3.61 -2.49 26.76
N SER A 101 -2.32 -2.16 26.84
CA SER A 101 -1.87 -0.81 27.19
C SER A 101 -1.38 -0.06 25.96
N ALA A 102 -1.37 1.27 26.01
CA ALA A 102 -0.74 2.07 24.95
C ALA A 102 0.72 1.68 24.71
N LYS A 103 1.44 1.30 25.77
CA LYS A 103 2.82 0.80 25.69
C LYS A 103 2.92 -0.48 24.87
N GLU A 104 2.01 -1.43 25.07
CA GLU A 104 1.97 -2.68 24.31
C GLU A 104 1.70 -2.42 22.83
N ILE A 105 0.79 -1.49 22.51
CA ILE A 105 0.51 -1.09 21.13
C ILE A 105 1.75 -0.45 20.48
N SER A 106 2.44 0.44 21.20
CA SER A 106 3.69 1.05 20.70
C SER A 106 4.77 0.00 20.43
N LEU A 107 4.99 -0.93 21.36
CA LEU A 107 5.97 -2.01 21.17
C LEU A 107 5.62 -2.90 19.98
N THR A 108 4.34 -3.25 19.81
CA THR A 108 3.89 -4.03 18.65
C THR A 108 4.13 -3.26 17.34
N ALA A 109 3.94 -1.93 17.34
CA ALA A 109 4.22 -1.12 16.17
C ALA A 109 5.72 -1.09 15.81
N ASP A 110 6.60 -1.02 16.82
CA ASP A 110 8.05 -1.13 16.62
C ASP A 110 8.43 -2.52 16.08
N GLU A 111 7.86 -3.59 16.63
CA GLU A 111 8.07 -4.96 16.15
C GLU A 111 7.62 -5.16 14.69
N VAL A 112 6.52 -4.52 14.26
CA VAL A 112 6.11 -4.52 12.84
C VAL A 112 7.20 -3.88 11.98
N LEU A 113 7.73 -2.73 12.40
CA LEU A 113 8.74 -2.02 11.63
C LEU A 113 10.01 -2.86 11.51
N ASP A 114 10.51 -3.40 12.62
CA ASP A 114 11.72 -4.24 12.66
C ASP A 114 11.58 -5.53 11.83
N PHE A 115 10.37 -6.08 11.72
CA PHE A 115 10.13 -7.30 10.96
C PHE A 115 9.95 -7.03 9.46
N VAL A 116 9.39 -5.88 9.10
CA VAL A 116 9.00 -5.58 7.73
C VAL A 116 10.09 -4.82 6.99
N LEU A 117 10.69 -3.81 7.61
CA LEU A 117 11.72 -2.90 7.06
C LEU A 117 13.13 -3.44 7.32
#